data_AF-A0A2D9DTG3-F1
#
_entry.id   AF-A0A2D9DTG3-F1
#
_cell.length_a   1.000
_cell.length_b   1.000
_cell.length_c   1.000
_cell.angle_alpha   90.00
_cell.angle_beta   90.00
_cell.angle_gamma   90.00
#
_symmetry.space_group_name_H-M   'P 1'
#
loop_
_entity.id
_entity.type
_entity.pdbx_description
1 polymer ?
#
loop_
_entity_poly.entity_id
_entity_poly.type
_entity_poly.pdbx_seq_one_letter_code
_entity_poly.pdbx_strand_id
1 'polypeptide(L)'
;MSSVSQQAGYLTPEQIQKFNDDGYVIVDFGFTQQQIDELIETLHPYYNPEHLQAPSFGARIQDAWKFVKPSHELATNANVLSALEQLFGRKPLPFQTLNFPVGTQQATHSDTIHFNSLPSGYMAGVWVALEDIDEDNGPLKYYPGTHKLPEITMEDAGLEPGYHNYPQYEAFIAKHLESLGVEPAYGFMPKGHALIWHANLLHGGSKQNDHRRTRHSQVTHYFFDNCKYYTPMHSKPGKPAFRNPEWIKPGEWVMRPPVGEQSAEETPPLQRNVNRLRNWLRRKLG
;
A
#
# COMPACT_ATOMS: atom_id res chain seq x y z
N MET A 1 36.11 -13.55 18.43
CA MET A 1 35.69 -12.90 17.18
C MET A 1 34.97 -13.96 16.37
N SER A 2 33.65 -14.07 16.54
CA SER A 2 32.85 -14.99 15.74
C SER A 2 32.42 -14.26 14.49
N SER A 3 32.94 -14.69 13.34
CA SER A 3 32.48 -14.30 12.02
C SER A 3 31.03 -14.73 11.87
N VAL A 4 30.11 -13.79 12.02
CA VAL A 4 28.74 -13.96 11.55
C VAL A 4 28.85 -14.07 10.04
N SER A 5 28.59 -15.26 9.50
CA SER A 5 28.44 -15.42 8.05
C SER A 5 27.31 -14.50 7.61
N GLN A 6 27.62 -13.40 6.92
CA GLN A 6 26.63 -12.64 6.19
C GLN A 6 25.95 -13.60 5.22
N GLN A 7 24.70 -13.94 5.50
CA GLN A 7 23.85 -14.67 4.59
C GLN A 7 23.84 -13.85 3.29
N ALA A 8 24.23 -14.46 2.16
CA ALA A 8 24.17 -13.80 0.86
C ALA A 8 22.73 -13.28 0.70
N GLY A 9 22.57 -11.97 0.57
CA GLY A 9 21.24 -11.37 0.50
C GLY A 9 20.51 -11.79 -0.79
N TYR A 10 19.19 -11.67 -0.79
CA TYR A 10 18.31 -12.22 -1.82
C TYR A 10 18.48 -11.61 -3.23
N LEU A 11 18.73 -10.30 -3.31
CA LEU A 11 18.84 -9.56 -4.57
C LEU A 11 20.26 -9.64 -5.14
N THR A 12 20.32 -9.73 -6.47
CA THR A 12 21.54 -9.57 -7.27
C THR A 12 22.01 -8.10 -7.30
N PRO A 13 23.30 -7.83 -7.58
CA PRO A 13 23.79 -6.47 -7.78
C PRO A 13 23.00 -5.69 -8.85
N GLU A 14 22.60 -6.36 -9.94
CA GLU A 14 21.83 -5.76 -11.04
C GLU A 14 20.43 -5.33 -10.58
N GLN A 15 19.77 -6.15 -9.75
CA GLN A 15 18.47 -5.83 -9.15
C GLN A 15 18.57 -4.65 -8.17
N ILE A 16 19.64 -4.60 -7.37
CA ILE A 16 19.90 -3.47 -6.46
C ILE A 16 20.14 -2.19 -7.27
N GLN A 17 20.97 -2.25 -8.31
CA GLN A 17 21.25 -1.12 -9.19
C GLN A 17 19.97 -0.63 -9.88
N LYS A 18 19.13 -1.54 -10.38
CA LYS A 18 17.83 -1.20 -10.97
C LYS A 18 16.93 -0.46 -9.98
N PHE A 19 16.83 -0.93 -8.74
CA PHE A 19 16.04 -0.25 -7.71
C PHE A 19 16.57 1.17 -7.44
N ASN A 20 17.89 1.34 -7.34
CA ASN A 20 18.51 2.65 -7.14
C ASN A 20 18.25 3.60 -8.33
N ASP A 21 18.30 3.07 -9.55
CA ASP A 21 18.14 3.86 -10.77
C ASP A 21 16.70 4.25 -11.04
N ASP A 22 15.78 3.29 -10.89
CA ASP A 22 14.39 3.41 -11.34
C ASP A 22 13.38 3.55 -10.19
N GLY A 23 13.78 3.26 -8.95
CA GLY A 23 12.92 3.33 -7.77
C GLY A 23 12.04 2.10 -7.58
N TYR A 24 12.21 1.07 -8.40
CA TYR A 24 11.53 -0.21 -8.28
C TYR A 24 12.36 -1.38 -8.77
N VAL A 25 11.98 -2.59 -8.35
CA VAL A 25 12.50 -3.84 -8.91
C VAL A 25 11.42 -4.94 -8.84
N ILE A 26 11.34 -5.77 -9.88
CA ILE A 26 10.46 -6.96 -9.91
C ILE A 26 11.31 -8.19 -9.59
N VAL A 27 10.82 -9.03 -8.68
CA VAL A 27 11.56 -10.16 -8.12
C VAL A 27 10.62 -11.35 -7.93
N ASP A 28 11.06 -12.55 -8.30
CA ASP A 28 10.46 -13.80 -7.84
C ASP A 28 11.04 -14.14 -6.46
N PHE A 29 10.19 -14.14 -5.44
CA PHE A 29 10.60 -14.46 -4.06
C PHE A 29 10.44 -15.95 -3.71
N GLY A 30 10.03 -16.78 -4.67
CA GLY A 30 9.83 -18.22 -4.50
C GLY A 30 8.53 -18.56 -3.76
N PHE A 31 7.49 -17.72 -3.88
CA PHE A 31 6.16 -18.05 -3.35
C PHE A 31 5.58 -19.23 -4.12
N THR A 32 5.12 -20.26 -3.42
CA THR A 32 4.50 -21.41 -4.07
C THR A 32 3.08 -21.07 -4.52
N GLN A 33 2.61 -21.72 -5.58
CA GLN A 33 1.23 -21.59 -6.06
C GLN A 33 0.23 -21.88 -4.94
N GLN A 34 0.51 -22.91 -4.13
CA GLN A 34 -0.32 -23.28 -2.97
C GLN A 34 -0.42 -22.16 -1.92
N GLN A 35 0.68 -21.48 -1.59
CA GLN A 35 0.66 -20.37 -0.63
C GLN A 35 -0.21 -19.21 -1.13
N ILE A 36 -0.15 -18.94 -2.44
CA ILE A 36 -0.92 -17.88 -3.08
C ILE A 36 -2.41 -18.25 -3.12
N ASP A 37 -2.73 -19.48 -3.50
CA ASP A 37 -4.11 -19.98 -3.56
C ASP A 37 -4.76 -19.97 -2.17
N GLU A 38 -4.05 -20.45 -1.14
CA GLU A 38 -4.52 -20.42 0.25
C GLU A 38 -4.81 -18.98 0.73
N LEU A 39 -3.95 -18.02 0.34
CA LEU A 39 -4.18 -16.61 0.65
C LEU A 39 -5.45 -16.09 -0.02
N ILE A 40 -5.65 -16.34 -1.31
CA ILE A 40 -6.84 -15.90 -2.06
C ILE A 40 -8.10 -16.53 -1.44
N GLU A 41 -8.10 -17.86 -1.22
CA GLU A 41 -9.22 -18.60 -0.65
C GLU A 41 -9.59 -18.08 0.75
N THR A 42 -8.60 -17.77 1.59
CA THR A 42 -8.84 -17.26 2.95
C THR A 42 -9.31 -15.81 2.95
N LEU A 43 -8.89 -14.99 1.97
CA LEU A 43 -9.36 -13.61 1.80
C LEU A 43 -10.79 -13.54 1.26
N HIS A 44 -11.18 -14.48 0.40
CA HIS A 44 -12.43 -14.42 -0.37
C HIS A 44 -13.67 -14.12 0.49
N PRO A 45 -13.89 -14.75 1.67
CA PRO A 45 -15.05 -14.47 2.52
C PRO A 45 -15.11 -13.06 3.11
N TYR A 46 -13.98 -12.34 3.12
CA TYR A 46 -13.88 -10.99 3.71
C TYR A 46 -14.07 -9.87 2.69
N TYR A 47 -14.07 -10.17 1.38
CA TYR A 47 -14.36 -9.16 0.37
C TYR A 47 -15.83 -8.80 0.39
N ASN A 48 -16.14 -7.50 0.34
CA ASN A 48 -17.51 -7.05 0.19
C ASN A 48 -18.00 -7.38 -1.23
N PRO A 49 -19.01 -8.26 -1.40
CA PRO A 49 -19.53 -8.64 -2.71
C PRO A 49 -20.06 -7.47 -3.54
N GLU A 50 -20.58 -6.42 -2.89
CA GLU A 50 -21.08 -5.22 -3.56
C GLU A 50 -19.95 -4.39 -4.16
N HIS A 51 -18.78 -4.38 -3.51
CA HIS A 51 -17.61 -3.64 -4.00
C HIS A 51 -16.82 -4.42 -5.06
N LEU A 52 -17.03 -5.73 -5.19
CA LEU A 52 -16.50 -6.51 -6.33
C LEU A 52 -17.08 -6.05 -7.67
N GLN A 53 -18.23 -5.35 -7.67
CA GLN A 53 -18.90 -4.82 -8.86
C GLN A 53 -18.52 -3.35 -9.18
N ALA A 54 -17.82 -2.66 -8.27
CA ALA A 54 -17.45 -1.26 -8.42
C ALA A 54 -15.96 -1.04 -8.05
N PRO A 55 -15.05 -0.97 -9.04
CA PRO A 55 -13.61 -0.85 -8.82
C PRO A 55 -13.26 0.55 -8.30
N SER A 56 -13.46 0.76 -7.01
CA SER A 56 -12.94 1.89 -6.24
C SER A 56 -12.51 1.41 -4.85
N PHE A 57 -12.01 2.31 -4.01
CA PHE A 57 -11.46 2.07 -2.66
C PHE A 57 -12.27 1.13 -1.76
N GLY A 58 -13.55 0.87 -2.04
CA GLY A 58 -14.42 -0.03 -1.27
C GLY A 58 -14.02 -1.52 -1.32
N ALA A 59 -13.38 -2.01 -2.38
CA ALA A 59 -13.16 -3.46 -2.53
C ALA A 59 -11.96 -4.02 -1.74
N ARG A 60 -11.09 -3.15 -1.19
CA ARG A 60 -9.86 -3.58 -0.51
C ARG A 60 -10.12 -3.99 0.94
N ILE A 61 -9.38 -4.97 1.41
CA ILE A 61 -9.28 -5.29 2.83
C ILE A 61 -7.97 -4.69 3.34
N GLN A 62 -8.06 -3.79 4.31
CA GLN A 62 -6.88 -3.26 5.00
C GLN A 62 -6.59 -4.12 6.23
N ASP A 63 -5.30 -4.37 6.47
CA ASP A 63 -4.76 -5.07 7.63
C ASP A 63 -5.30 -6.50 7.80
N ALA A 64 -5.51 -7.19 6.67
CA ALA A 64 -5.92 -8.60 6.66
C ALA A 64 -4.96 -9.50 7.44
N TRP A 65 -3.68 -9.14 7.56
CA TRP A 65 -2.69 -9.85 8.38
C TRP A 65 -3.15 -10.10 9.83
N LYS A 66 -4.10 -9.32 10.35
CA LYS A 66 -4.66 -9.50 11.70
C LYS A 66 -5.55 -10.74 11.83
N PHE A 67 -6.24 -11.15 10.77
CA PHE A 67 -7.20 -12.28 10.79
C PHE A 67 -6.96 -13.33 9.70
N VAL A 68 -6.11 -13.06 8.71
CA VAL A 68 -5.72 -13.97 7.64
C VAL A 68 -4.23 -14.33 7.82
N LYS A 69 -3.96 -15.54 8.31
CA LYS A 69 -2.60 -16.02 8.57
C LYS A 69 -1.71 -16.00 7.31
N PRO A 70 -2.16 -16.45 6.12
CA PRO A 70 -1.34 -16.35 4.91
C PRO A 70 -0.96 -14.91 4.54
N SER A 71 -1.79 -13.91 4.87
CA SER A 71 -1.50 -12.49 4.61
C SER A 71 -0.37 -11.99 5.51
N HIS A 72 -0.38 -12.41 6.79
CA HIS A 72 0.72 -12.18 7.72
C HIS A 72 2.01 -12.86 7.25
N GLU A 73 1.96 -14.14 6.88
CA GLU A 73 3.14 -14.90 6.43
C GLU A 73 3.78 -14.27 5.19
N LEU A 74 2.98 -13.82 4.21
CA LEU A 74 3.46 -13.08 3.06
C LEU A 74 4.12 -11.75 3.46
N ALA A 75 3.48 -10.98 4.35
CA ALA A 75 4.01 -9.70 4.84
C ALA A 75 5.36 -9.86 5.59
N THR A 76 5.57 -11.02 6.21
CA THR A 76 6.80 -11.34 6.98
C THR A 76 7.74 -12.32 6.28
N ASN A 77 7.58 -12.53 4.97
CA ASN A 77 8.39 -13.50 4.23
C ASN A 77 9.89 -13.18 4.33
N ALA A 78 10.70 -14.17 4.71
CA ALA A 78 12.13 -13.97 4.99
C ALA A 78 12.94 -13.46 3.77
N ASN A 79 12.59 -13.90 2.56
CA ASN A 79 13.26 -13.47 1.33
C ASN A 79 12.94 -12.00 1.03
N VAL A 80 11.68 -11.60 1.21
CA VAL A 80 11.24 -10.19 1.07
C VAL A 80 11.95 -9.30 2.08
N LEU A 81 11.96 -9.70 3.36
CA LEU A 81 12.64 -8.94 4.41
C LEU A 81 14.16 -8.83 4.16
N SER A 82 14.79 -9.91 3.70
CA SER A 82 16.22 -9.89 3.33
C SER A 82 16.50 -8.94 2.16
N ALA A 83 15.67 -8.95 1.12
CA ALA A 83 15.79 -8.02 -0.01
C ALA A 83 15.64 -6.56 0.41
N LEU A 84 14.65 -6.25 1.26
CA LEU A 84 14.46 -4.91 1.79
C LEU A 84 15.64 -4.45 2.66
N GLU A 85 16.19 -5.34 3.48
CA GLU A 85 17.39 -5.03 4.28
C GLU A 85 18.61 -4.75 3.39
N GLN A 86 18.79 -5.46 2.28
CA GLN A 86 19.84 -5.15 1.29
C GLN A 86 19.67 -3.77 0.66
N LEU A 87 18.45 -3.40 0.28
CA LEU A 87 18.18 -2.13 -0.42
C LEU A 87 18.35 -0.92 0.50
N PHE A 88 17.91 -1.03 1.76
CA PHE A 88 17.84 0.12 2.68
C PHE A 88 18.91 0.10 3.77
N GLY A 89 19.68 -0.99 3.92
CA GLY A 89 20.73 -1.14 4.92
C GLY A 89 20.23 -1.10 6.37
N ARG A 90 18.93 -1.34 6.58
CA ARG A 90 18.24 -1.26 7.87
C ARG A 90 17.21 -2.37 7.99
N LYS A 91 16.86 -2.71 9.23
CA LYS A 91 15.86 -3.74 9.50
C LYS A 91 14.48 -3.28 9.02
N PRO A 92 13.82 -3.99 8.09
CA PRO A 92 12.45 -3.68 7.68
C PRO A 92 11.44 -4.01 8.79
N LEU A 93 10.41 -3.18 8.88
CA LEU A 93 9.33 -3.22 9.86
C LEU A 93 7.98 -3.16 9.10
N PRO A 94 7.42 -4.31 8.69
CA PRO A 94 6.10 -4.34 8.08
C PRO A 94 5.05 -3.81 9.05
N PHE A 95 4.11 -3.00 8.58
CA PHE A 95 3.12 -2.36 9.46
C PHE A 95 1.70 -2.28 8.89
N GLN A 96 1.52 -2.55 7.59
CA GLN A 96 0.20 -2.52 6.96
C GLN A 96 0.15 -3.52 5.81
N THR A 97 -0.98 -4.22 5.67
CA THR A 97 -1.32 -4.93 4.43
C THR A 97 -2.54 -4.31 3.76
N LEU A 98 -2.57 -4.32 2.43
CA LEU A 98 -3.75 -3.99 1.62
C LEU A 98 -3.97 -5.13 0.63
N ASN A 99 -5.13 -5.76 0.69
CA ASN A 99 -5.48 -6.91 -0.14
C ASN A 99 -6.58 -6.50 -1.12
N PHE A 100 -6.33 -6.72 -2.41
CA PHE A 100 -7.21 -6.27 -3.49
C PHE A 100 -7.72 -7.46 -4.29
N PRO A 101 -9.01 -7.53 -4.65
CA PRO A 101 -9.54 -8.55 -5.56
C PRO A 101 -9.60 -8.08 -7.02
N VAL A 102 -9.48 -6.76 -7.28
CA VAL A 102 -9.62 -6.11 -8.59
C VAL A 102 -8.66 -4.94 -8.74
N GLY A 103 -8.38 -4.49 -9.97
CA GLY A 103 -7.62 -3.27 -10.28
C GLY A 103 -8.18 -2.05 -9.55
N THR A 104 -7.33 -1.24 -8.91
CA THR A 104 -7.82 -0.09 -8.12
C THR A 104 -8.19 1.11 -8.98
N GLN A 105 -7.57 1.25 -10.15
CA GLN A 105 -7.59 2.47 -10.96
C GLN A 105 -7.27 3.73 -10.14
N GLN A 106 -6.53 3.58 -9.03
CA GLN A 106 -6.21 4.67 -8.11
C GLN A 106 -5.37 5.72 -8.83
N ALA A 107 -5.69 7.00 -8.58
CA ALA A 107 -4.93 8.11 -9.13
C ALA A 107 -3.45 8.02 -8.74
N THR A 108 -2.59 8.60 -9.58
CA THR A 108 -1.15 8.59 -9.33
C THR A 108 -0.82 9.39 -8.08
N HIS A 109 -0.02 8.80 -7.20
CA HIS A 109 0.46 9.38 -5.95
C HIS A 109 1.84 8.82 -5.61
N SER A 110 2.52 9.44 -4.64
CA SER A 110 3.60 8.80 -3.89
C SER A 110 3.05 8.31 -2.56
N ASP A 111 3.67 7.29 -1.97
CA ASP A 111 3.30 6.85 -0.62
C ASP A 111 3.88 7.78 0.45
N THR A 112 4.90 8.58 0.12
CA THR A 112 5.49 9.57 1.05
C THR A 112 4.45 10.49 1.65
N ILE A 113 3.40 10.88 0.92
CA ILE A 113 2.32 11.71 1.45
C ILE A 113 1.56 11.04 2.61
N HIS A 114 1.49 9.71 2.61
CA HIS A 114 0.76 8.89 3.59
C HIS A 114 1.66 8.37 4.71
N PHE A 115 2.88 7.96 4.37
CA PHE A 115 3.84 7.32 5.27
C PHE A 115 5.23 7.85 4.98
N ASN A 116 5.83 8.55 5.94
CA ASN A 116 7.20 9.04 5.81
C ASN A 116 7.98 8.87 7.12
N SER A 117 9.30 9.02 7.03
CA SER A 117 10.26 8.76 8.08
C SER A 117 11.20 9.95 8.28
N LEU A 118 11.79 10.07 9.47
CA LEU A 118 12.93 10.94 9.73
C LEU A 118 14.11 10.08 10.18
N PRO A 119 15.23 10.02 9.42
CA PRO A 119 15.43 10.64 8.09
C PRO A 119 14.46 10.10 7.02
N SER A 120 14.23 10.85 5.94
CA SER A 120 13.35 10.47 4.83
C SER A 120 13.92 9.31 4.00
N GLY A 121 13.08 8.72 3.14
CA GLY A 121 13.47 7.61 2.27
C GLY A 121 13.50 6.22 2.93
N TYR A 122 13.05 6.09 4.18
CA TYR A 122 12.99 4.80 4.89
C TYR A 122 11.56 4.28 4.98
N MET A 123 10.93 4.12 3.82
CA MET A 123 9.68 3.39 3.65
C MET A 123 9.64 2.76 2.24
N ALA A 124 9.09 1.55 2.14
CA ALA A 124 8.93 0.82 0.89
C ALA A 124 7.58 0.12 0.83
N GLY A 125 7.02 0.01 -0.37
CA GLY A 125 5.92 -0.90 -0.66
C GLY A 125 6.42 -2.15 -1.38
N VAL A 126 5.84 -3.30 -1.04
CA VAL A 126 5.99 -4.55 -1.79
C VAL A 126 4.62 -5.01 -2.23
N TRP A 127 4.41 -5.10 -3.53
CA TRP A 127 3.17 -5.59 -4.12
C TRP A 127 3.41 -6.95 -4.74
N VAL A 128 2.70 -7.96 -4.25
CA VAL A 128 2.80 -9.33 -4.75
C VAL A 128 1.61 -9.62 -5.66
N ALA A 129 1.90 -10.06 -6.87
CA ALA A 129 0.91 -10.58 -7.82
C ALA A 129 0.41 -11.93 -7.32
N LEU A 130 -0.89 -12.03 -6.98
CA LEU A 130 -1.50 -13.29 -6.57
C LEU A 130 -2.13 -14.04 -7.75
N GLU A 131 -2.08 -13.46 -8.94
CA GLU A 131 -2.42 -14.07 -10.22
C GLU A 131 -1.53 -13.49 -11.33
N ASP A 132 -1.64 -14.00 -12.56
CA ASP A 132 -0.92 -13.43 -13.70
C ASP A 132 -1.46 -12.03 -14.03
N ILE A 133 -0.54 -11.09 -14.28
CA ILE A 133 -0.86 -9.68 -14.47
C ILE A 133 -0.41 -9.25 -15.86
N ASP A 134 -1.37 -8.79 -16.65
CA ASP A 134 -1.18 -8.29 -18.01
C ASP A 134 -1.87 -6.94 -18.19
N GLU A 135 -2.00 -6.45 -19.42
CA GLU A 135 -2.65 -5.18 -19.73
C GLU A 135 -4.15 -5.12 -19.42
N ASP A 136 -4.82 -6.26 -19.27
CA ASP A 136 -6.29 -6.28 -19.26
C ASP A 136 -6.90 -6.33 -17.87
N ASN A 137 -6.18 -6.82 -16.86
CA ASN A 137 -6.72 -6.96 -15.50
C ASN A 137 -6.44 -5.77 -14.56
N GLY A 138 -5.92 -4.65 -15.08
CA GLY A 138 -5.68 -3.45 -14.28
C GLY A 138 -4.38 -3.51 -13.47
N PRO A 139 -3.22 -3.63 -14.15
CA PRO A 139 -1.91 -3.68 -13.52
C PRO A 139 -1.57 -2.40 -12.77
N LEU A 140 -0.56 -2.47 -11.91
CA LEU A 140 0.08 -1.27 -11.38
C LEU A 140 0.67 -0.43 -12.53
N LYS A 141 0.55 0.89 -12.40
CA LYS A 141 1.19 1.88 -13.26
C LYS A 141 2.15 2.69 -12.38
N TYR A 142 3.39 2.85 -12.80
CA TYR A 142 4.41 3.60 -12.06
C TYR A 142 5.35 4.32 -13.02
N TYR A 143 6.10 5.30 -12.52
CA TYR A 143 6.91 6.18 -13.35
C TYR A 143 8.38 6.07 -12.92
N PRO A 144 9.19 5.25 -13.63
CA PRO A 144 10.58 4.99 -13.28
C PRO A 144 11.39 6.28 -13.05
N GLY A 145 12.22 6.30 -12.02
CA GLY A 145 13.12 7.41 -11.67
C GLY A 145 12.46 8.55 -10.88
N THR A 146 11.11 8.57 -10.78
CA THR A 146 10.41 9.64 -10.05
C THR A 146 10.64 9.61 -8.53
N HIS A 147 11.14 8.50 -7.98
CA HIS A 147 11.54 8.42 -6.58
C HIS A 147 12.65 9.40 -6.20
N LYS A 148 13.44 9.86 -7.18
CA LYS A 148 14.52 10.85 -7.01
C LYS A 148 14.03 12.31 -7.01
N LEU A 149 12.76 12.55 -7.33
CA LEU A 149 12.17 13.89 -7.28
C LEU A 149 12.04 14.36 -5.82
N PRO A 150 11.90 15.68 -5.58
CA PRO A 150 11.51 16.17 -4.28
C PRO A 150 10.19 15.52 -3.82
N GLU A 151 10.10 15.20 -2.54
CA GLU A 151 8.83 14.76 -1.94
C GLU A 151 7.84 15.93 -1.97
N ILE A 152 6.62 15.69 -2.47
CA ILE A 152 5.58 16.73 -2.58
C ILE A 152 4.60 16.56 -1.43
N THR A 153 4.56 17.53 -0.52
CA THR A 153 3.60 17.58 0.59
C THR A 153 2.31 18.32 0.19
N MET A 154 1.33 18.38 1.10
CA MET A 154 0.14 19.22 0.91
C MET A 154 0.52 20.70 0.76
N GLU A 155 1.52 21.16 1.52
CA GLU A 155 1.99 22.55 1.48
C GLU A 155 2.64 22.89 0.14
N ASP A 156 3.46 22.00 -0.41
CA ASP A 156 4.08 22.19 -1.73
C ASP A 156 3.04 22.28 -2.84
N ALA A 157 1.89 21.60 -2.67
CA ALA A 157 0.73 21.70 -3.55
C ALA A 157 -0.17 22.93 -3.27
N GLY A 158 0.17 23.76 -2.28
CA GLY A 158 -0.62 24.93 -1.88
C GLY A 158 -1.92 24.57 -1.14
N LEU A 159 -1.95 23.44 -0.44
CA LEU A 159 -3.13 22.89 0.22
C LEU A 159 -2.94 22.79 1.73
N GLU A 160 -4.04 22.99 2.46
CA GLU A 160 -4.08 22.70 3.89
C GLU A 160 -4.01 21.18 4.16
N PRO A 161 -3.40 20.74 5.27
CA PRO A 161 -3.32 19.32 5.61
C PRO A 161 -4.69 18.67 5.81
N GLY A 162 -4.82 17.44 5.33
CA GLY A 162 -5.96 16.56 5.58
C GLY A 162 -6.62 15.99 4.34
N TYR A 163 -7.30 14.85 4.52
CA TYR A 163 -7.95 14.08 3.46
C TYR A 163 -8.99 14.86 2.64
N HIS A 164 -9.59 15.90 3.21
CA HIS A 164 -10.59 16.71 2.51
C HIS A 164 -10.01 17.45 1.28
N ASN A 165 -8.69 17.65 1.24
CA ASN A 165 -7.98 18.24 0.10
C ASN A 165 -7.24 17.20 -0.76
N TYR A 166 -7.40 15.91 -0.46
CA TYR A 166 -6.65 14.85 -1.17
C TYR A 166 -6.98 14.78 -2.67
N PRO A 167 -8.24 14.94 -3.12
CA PRO A 167 -8.53 14.99 -4.56
C PRO A 167 -7.80 16.13 -5.29
N GLN A 168 -7.65 17.29 -4.64
CA GLN A 168 -6.92 18.43 -5.19
C GLN A 168 -5.41 18.16 -5.23
N TYR A 169 -4.89 17.44 -4.23
CA TYR A 169 -3.50 16.96 -4.23
C TYR A 169 -3.26 15.97 -5.38
N GLU A 170 -4.14 15.00 -5.60
CA GLU A 170 -4.04 14.07 -6.73
C GLU A 170 -4.09 14.80 -8.08
N ALA A 171 -4.95 15.81 -8.21
CA ALA A 171 -5.00 16.66 -9.41
C ALA A 171 -3.73 17.49 -9.61
N PHE A 172 -3.09 17.95 -8.53
CA PHE A 172 -1.78 18.61 -8.59
C PHE A 172 -0.70 17.65 -9.07
N ILE A 173 -0.63 16.44 -8.51
CA ILE A 173 0.34 15.40 -8.92
C ILE A 173 0.17 15.04 -10.39
N ALA A 174 -1.07 14.90 -10.88
CA ALA A 174 -1.34 14.63 -12.29
C ALA A 174 -0.74 15.71 -13.21
N LYS A 175 -1.00 17.00 -12.91
CA LYS A 175 -0.43 18.12 -13.67
C LYS A 175 1.09 18.20 -13.56
N HIS A 176 1.63 17.92 -12.37
CA HIS A 176 3.07 17.87 -12.16
C HIS A 176 3.72 16.81 -13.06
N LEU A 177 3.12 15.62 -13.11
CA LEU A 177 3.60 14.52 -13.92
C LEU A 177 3.55 14.83 -15.43
N GLU A 178 2.45 15.44 -15.90
CA GLU A 178 2.34 15.96 -17.27
C GLU A 178 3.47 16.94 -17.61
N SER A 179 3.82 17.84 -16.68
CA SER A 179 4.89 18.83 -16.88
C SER A 179 6.29 18.22 -16.96
N LEU A 180 6.49 17.04 -16.34
CA LEU A 180 7.77 16.33 -16.36
C LEU A 180 7.98 15.52 -17.64
N GLY A 181 6.91 15.19 -18.38
CA GLY A 181 6.98 14.38 -19.60
C GLY A 181 7.55 12.97 -19.37
N VAL A 182 7.33 12.40 -18.16
CA VAL A 182 7.79 11.05 -17.82
C VAL A 182 6.80 10.00 -18.30
N GLU A 183 7.32 8.96 -18.94
CA GLU A 183 6.50 7.85 -19.44
C GLU A 183 6.22 6.82 -18.34
N PRO A 184 5.00 6.25 -18.30
CA PRO A 184 4.67 5.18 -17.38
C PRO A 184 5.31 3.86 -17.80
N ALA A 185 5.64 3.04 -16.81
CA ALA A 185 5.81 1.60 -16.93
C ALA A 185 4.66 0.87 -16.21
N TYR A 186 4.46 -0.39 -16.58
CA TYR A 186 3.35 -1.21 -16.09
C TYR A 186 3.88 -2.49 -15.44
N GLY A 187 3.26 -2.87 -14.32
CA GLY A 187 3.61 -4.05 -13.55
C GLY A 187 3.07 -5.33 -14.17
N PHE A 188 3.47 -5.65 -15.40
CA PHE A 188 3.17 -6.94 -16.02
C PHE A 188 4.10 -8.00 -15.41
N MET A 189 3.53 -8.98 -14.72
CA MET A 189 4.34 -10.02 -14.08
C MET A 189 3.54 -11.30 -13.83
N PRO A 190 4.22 -12.47 -13.81
CA PRO A 190 3.58 -13.73 -13.47
C PRO A 190 3.08 -13.77 -12.03
N LYS A 191 2.10 -14.64 -11.77
CA LYS A 191 1.66 -15.02 -10.43
C LYS A 191 2.87 -15.36 -9.54
N GLY A 192 2.89 -14.80 -8.33
CA GLY A 192 3.94 -14.99 -7.34
C GLY A 192 5.14 -14.04 -7.48
N HIS A 193 5.25 -13.26 -8.55
CA HIS A 193 6.25 -12.20 -8.60
C HIS A 193 5.81 -10.99 -7.76
N ALA A 194 6.79 -10.23 -7.31
CA ALA A 194 6.56 -9.03 -6.53
C ALA A 194 7.30 -7.84 -7.10
N LEU A 195 6.68 -6.67 -7.01
CA LEU A 195 7.30 -5.37 -7.28
C LEU A 195 7.58 -4.67 -5.95
N ILE A 196 8.85 -4.40 -5.69
CA ILE A 196 9.29 -3.51 -4.61
C ILE A 196 9.36 -2.10 -5.17
N TRP A 197 8.79 -1.10 -4.49
CA TRP A 197 8.97 0.31 -4.83
C TRP A 197 9.44 1.15 -3.65
N HIS A 198 10.23 2.18 -3.96
CA HIS A 198 10.57 3.23 -3.03
C HIS A 198 9.35 4.12 -2.73
N ALA A 199 9.18 4.55 -1.48
CA ALA A 199 8.05 5.38 -1.03
C ALA A 199 7.69 6.57 -1.93
N ASN A 200 8.72 7.21 -2.51
CA ASN A 200 8.54 8.41 -3.31
C ASN A 200 8.33 8.13 -4.81
N LEU A 201 8.36 6.87 -5.25
CA LEU A 201 8.04 6.51 -6.63
C LEU A 201 6.57 6.87 -6.90
N LEU A 202 6.32 7.66 -7.94
CA LEU A 202 4.95 7.95 -8.36
C LEU A 202 4.35 6.68 -8.97
N HIS A 203 3.19 6.28 -8.46
CA HIS A 203 2.49 5.07 -8.89
C HIS A 203 0.98 5.16 -8.66
N GLY A 204 0.23 4.25 -9.26
CA GLY A 204 -1.23 4.16 -9.17
C GLY A 204 -1.77 2.90 -9.85
N GLY A 205 -3.09 2.80 -9.96
CA GLY A 205 -3.74 1.73 -10.72
C GLY A 205 -3.96 2.15 -12.16
N SER A 206 -3.61 1.29 -13.12
CA SER A 206 -4.05 1.48 -14.51
C SER A 206 -5.52 1.11 -14.68
N LYS A 207 -6.08 1.43 -15.85
CA LYS A 207 -7.43 1.03 -16.23
C LYS A 207 -7.52 -0.49 -16.32
N GLN A 208 -8.60 -1.07 -15.81
CA GLN A 208 -8.93 -2.46 -16.07
C GLN A 208 -9.67 -2.53 -17.41
N ASN A 209 -9.10 -3.19 -18.42
CA ASN A 209 -9.72 -3.24 -19.75
C ASN A 209 -10.76 -4.36 -19.85
N ASP A 210 -10.51 -5.52 -19.24
CA ASP A 210 -11.49 -6.61 -19.13
C ASP A 210 -12.07 -6.66 -17.72
N HIS A 211 -13.29 -6.14 -17.57
CA HIS A 211 -14.01 -6.08 -16.30
C HIS A 211 -14.48 -7.46 -15.80
N ARG A 212 -14.32 -8.53 -16.59
CA ARG A 212 -14.66 -9.91 -16.18
C ARG A 212 -13.51 -10.60 -15.45
N ARG A 213 -12.30 -10.03 -15.49
CA ARG A 213 -11.11 -10.59 -14.86
C ARG A 213 -10.92 -10.06 -13.44
N THR A 214 -10.32 -10.87 -12.59
CA THR A 214 -9.86 -10.47 -11.26
C THR A 214 -8.46 -9.87 -11.33
N ARG A 215 -8.05 -9.22 -10.25
CA ARG A 215 -6.67 -8.78 -10.03
C ARG A 215 -6.34 -8.84 -8.55
N HIS A 216 -6.07 -10.06 -8.10
CA HIS A 216 -5.66 -10.39 -6.75
C HIS A 216 -4.24 -9.93 -6.49
N SER A 217 -4.08 -9.12 -5.44
CA SER A 217 -2.77 -8.72 -4.95
C SER A 217 -2.76 -8.48 -3.45
N GLN A 218 -1.56 -8.53 -2.88
CA GLN A 218 -1.29 -7.95 -1.56
C GLN A 218 -0.21 -6.89 -1.69
N VAL A 219 -0.47 -5.70 -1.14
CA VAL A 219 0.58 -4.73 -0.78
C VAL A 219 0.94 -4.91 0.68
N THR A 220 2.22 -4.93 0.98
CA THR A 220 2.72 -4.73 2.34
C THR A 220 3.58 -3.47 2.37
N HIS A 221 3.32 -2.57 3.31
CA HIS A 221 4.17 -1.41 3.56
C HIS A 221 5.15 -1.69 4.70
N TYR A 222 6.40 -1.28 4.49
CA TYR A 222 7.50 -1.46 5.40
C TYR A 222 8.10 -0.11 5.74
N PHE A 223 8.17 0.20 7.03
CA PHE A 223 9.13 1.18 7.52
C PHE A 223 10.48 0.49 7.78
N PHE A 224 11.49 1.26 8.17
CA PHE A 224 12.76 0.70 8.61
C PHE A 224 13.15 1.28 9.97
N ASP A 225 13.92 0.50 10.73
CA ASP A 225 14.34 0.88 12.07
C ASP A 225 15.17 2.19 12.13
N ASN A 226 15.39 2.67 13.36
CA ASN A 226 16.15 3.90 13.62
C ASN A 226 15.57 5.16 12.94
N CYS A 227 14.24 5.21 12.83
CA CYS A 227 13.50 6.34 12.27
C CYS A 227 12.41 6.83 13.24
N LYS A 228 11.98 8.09 13.06
CA LYS A 228 10.68 8.56 13.53
C LYS A 228 9.69 8.50 12.37
N TYR A 229 8.47 8.03 12.60
CA TYR A 229 7.46 7.85 11.54
C TYR A 229 6.39 8.93 11.65
N TYR A 230 5.92 9.44 10.52
CA TYR A 230 4.90 10.48 10.49
C TYR A 230 4.03 10.40 9.22
N THR A 231 2.91 11.12 9.21
CA THR A 231 2.04 11.26 8.03
C THR A 231 2.15 12.69 7.50
N PRO A 232 2.85 12.93 6.36
CA PRO A 232 2.94 14.27 5.78
C PRO A 232 1.59 14.91 5.46
N MET A 233 0.61 14.15 4.99
CA MET A 233 -0.75 14.64 4.72
C MET A 233 -1.45 15.30 5.92
N HIS A 234 -1.06 14.92 7.15
CA HIS A 234 -1.60 15.49 8.39
C HIS A 234 -0.64 16.47 9.07
N SER A 235 0.56 16.66 8.51
CA SER A 235 1.62 17.46 9.09
C SER A 235 1.48 18.93 8.70
N LYS A 236 1.92 19.82 9.58
CA LYS A 236 2.04 21.27 9.34
C LYS A 236 3.52 21.68 9.39
N PRO A 237 3.89 22.85 8.85
CA PRO A 237 5.22 23.42 9.04
C PRO A 237 5.67 23.36 10.51
N GLY A 238 6.80 22.69 10.77
CA GLY A 238 7.35 22.52 12.12
C GLY A 238 6.54 21.64 13.09
N LYS A 239 5.43 21.03 12.64
CA LYS A 239 4.58 20.16 13.47
C LYS A 239 4.25 18.86 12.73
N PRO A 240 5.19 17.89 12.69
CA PRO A 240 4.95 16.58 12.10
C PRO A 240 3.86 15.81 12.85
N ALA A 241 2.94 15.21 12.11
CA ALA A 241 1.95 14.27 12.66
C ALA A 241 2.60 12.90 12.87
N PHE A 242 3.33 12.75 13.97
CA PHE A 242 4.02 11.50 14.30
C PHE A 242 3.06 10.32 14.48
N ARG A 243 3.56 9.13 14.14
CA ARG A 243 2.84 7.85 14.20
C ARG A 243 3.59 6.88 15.08
N ASN A 244 2.83 5.96 15.69
CA ASN A 244 3.35 4.76 16.35
C ASN A 244 2.76 3.53 15.64
N PRO A 245 3.35 3.07 14.52
CA PRO A 245 2.81 1.95 13.78
C PRO A 245 2.85 0.66 14.60
N GLU A 246 1.88 -0.22 14.35
CA GLU A 246 1.90 -1.58 14.87
C GLU A 246 2.73 -2.45 13.92
N TRP A 247 3.76 -3.12 14.44
CA TRP A 247 4.61 -3.99 13.62
C TRP A 247 4.00 -5.37 13.44
N ILE A 248 4.01 -5.87 12.20
CA ILE A 248 3.73 -7.26 11.86
C ILE A 248 5.00 -8.06 12.16
N LYS A 249 4.96 -8.92 13.18
CA LYS A 249 6.18 -9.58 13.67
C LYS A 249 6.31 -10.99 13.09
N PRO A 250 7.44 -11.33 12.43
CA PRO A 250 7.65 -12.67 11.90
C PRO A 250 7.46 -13.75 12.97
N GLY A 251 6.63 -14.76 12.67
CA GLY A 251 6.35 -15.86 13.58
C GLY A 251 5.40 -15.58 14.76
N GLU A 252 4.96 -14.32 14.96
CA GLU A 252 4.05 -13.93 16.06
C GLU A 252 2.63 -13.65 15.55
N TRP A 253 2.03 -14.57 14.78
CA TRP A 253 0.64 -14.40 14.34
C TRP A 253 -0.35 -14.82 15.42
N VAL A 254 -1.28 -13.91 15.72
CA VAL A 254 -2.44 -14.16 16.59
C VAL A 254 -3.68 -13.65 15.88
N MET A 255 -4.68 -14.53 15.73
CA MET A 255 -5.97 -14.14 15.13
C MET A 255 -6.61 -13.03 15.95
N ARG A 256 -6.88 -11.92 15.29
CA ARG A 256 -7.66 -10.80 15.81
C ARG A 256 -8.79 -10.55 14.83
N PRO A 257 -10.05 -10.77 15.24
CA PRO A 257 -11.16 -10.68 14.32
C PRO A 257 -11.20 -9.28 13.69
N PRO A 258 -11.70 -9.16 12.44
CA PRO A 258 -11.99 -7.85 11.88
C PRO A 258 -12.82 -7.07 12.90
N VAL A 259 -12.50 -5.80 13.11
CA VAL A 259 -13.36 -4.93 13.93
C VAL A 259 -14.72 -4.91 13.23
N GLY A 260 -15.70 -5.63 13.77
CA GLY A 260 -17.05 -5.62 13.24
C GLY A 260 -17.61 -4.20 13.29
N GLU A 261 -18.66 -3.92 12.53
CA GLU A 261 -19.46 -2.68 12.56
C GLU A 261 -20.14 -2.37 13.92
N GLN A 262 -19.59 -2.84 15.04
CA GLN A 262 -20.03 -2.56 16.40
C GLN A 262 -18.99 -1.76 17.17
N SER A 263 -18.86 -0.48 16.81
CA SER A 263 -18.76 0.63 17.77
C SER A 263 -18.96 1.98 17.07
N ALA A 264 -20.10 2.17 16.43
CA ALA A 264 -20.63 3.49 16.06
C ALA A 264 -21.07 4.32 17.29
N GLU A 265 -20.31 4.27 18.40
CA GLU A 265 -20.55 5.08 19.60
C GLU A 265 -19.57 6.24 19.78
N GLU A 266 -18.53 6.35 18.95
CA GLU A 266 -17.63 7.52 18.93
C GLU A 266 -17.82 8.37 17.66
N THR A 267 -19.08 8.61 17.28
CA THR A 267 -19.40 9.53 16.17
C THR A 267 -19.50 10.99 16.66
N PRO A 268 -18.87 11.98 15.99
CA PRO A 268 -18.95 13.39 16.38
C PRO A 268 -20.40 13.92 16.44
N PRO A 269 -20.69 14.93 17.30
CA PRO A 269 -22.05 15.38 17.63
C PRO A 269 -22.93 15.76 16.43
N LEU A 270 -22.33 16.19 15.31
CA LEU A 270 -23.03 16.62 14.09
C LEU A 270 -23.75 15.48 13.36
N GLN A 271 -23.19 14.26 13.32
CA GLN A 271 -23.81 13.12 12.63
C GLN A 271 -24.96 12.48 13.44
N ARG A 272 -24.91 12.57 14.78
CA ARG A 272 -26.01 12.11 15.66
C ARG A 272 -27.31 12.89 15.40
N ASN A 273 -27.22 14.18 15.10
CA ASN A 273 -28.39 15.03 14.88
C ASN A 273 -29.07 14.75 13.52
N VAL A 274 -28.26 14.48 12.48
CA VAL A 274 -28.79 14.12 11.15
C VAL A 274 -29.53 12.78 11.19
N ASN A 275 -28.97 11.78 11.88
CA ASN A 275 -29.60 10.46 11.99
C ASN A 275 -30.87 10.48 12.83
N ARG A 276 -30.93 11.29 13.90
CA ARG A 276 -32.17 11.50 14.68
C ARG A 276 -33.26 12.18 13.86
N LEU A 277 -32.93 13.20 13.07
CA LEU A 277 -33.89 13.91 12.23
C LEU A 277 -34.45 13.00 11.12
N ARG A 278 -33.57 12.20 10.50
CA ARG A 278 -33.95 11.25 9.43
C ARG A 278 -34.87 10.14 9.95
N ASN A 279 -34.59 9.63 11.15
CA ASN A 279 -35.44 8.61 11.79
C ASN A 279 -36.78 9.18 12.28
N TRP A 280 -36.81 10.44 12.73
CA TRP A 280 -38.05 11.12 13.09
C TRP A 280 -38.94 11.36 11.87
N LEU A 281 -38.38 11.83 10.75
CA LEU A 281 -39.12 12.04 9.50
C LEU A 281 -39.72 10.75 8.93
N ARG A 282 -38.98 9.63 8.99
CA ARG A 282 -39.49 8.30 8.57
C ARG A 282 -40.69 7.81 9.38
N ARG A 283 -40.76 8.14 10.67
CA ARG A 283 -41.87 7.72 11.55
C ARG A 283 -43.12 8.59 11.43
N LYS A 284 -43.01 9.79 10.85
CA LYS A 284 -44.12 10.74 10.74
C LYS A 284 -44.77 10.79 9.36
N LEU A 285 -44.12 10.20 8.35
CA LEU A 285 -44.54 10.21 6.95
C LEU A 285 -44.77 8.80 6.37
N GLY A 286 -44.78 7.78 7.24
CA GLY A 286 -45.12 6.40 6.91
C GLY A 286 -46.19 5.89 7.86
#